data_AF-A0A9E4VZX8-F1
#
_entry.id   AF-A0A9E4VZX8-F1
#
_cell.length_a   1.000
_cell.length_b   1.000
_cell.length_c   1.000
_cell.angle_alpha   90.00
_cell.angle_beta   90.00
_cell.angle_gamma   90.00
#
_symmetry.space_group_name_H-M   'P 1'
#
loop_
_entity.id
_entity.type
_entity.pdbx_description
1 polymer ?
#
loop_
_entity_poly.entity_id
_entity_poly.type
_entity_poly.pdbx_seq_one_letter_code
_entity_poly.pdbx_strand_id
1 'polypeptide(L)'
;APGYIAKEKGLVQISDHGAINEAINEAISGNPDPVAEYLGGKEQAIRFLVGQVMKITRGNANPQVANELLKEKLESLKYSHERQ
;
A
#
# COMPACT_ATOMS: atom_id res chain seq x y z
N ALA A 1 -12.99 -20.96 -13.79
CA ALA A 1 -11.94 -19.99 -14.17
C ALA A 1 -10.90 -19.94 -13.06
N PRO A 2 -9.59 -20.03 -13.35
CA PRO A 2 -8.56 -20.16 -12.32
C PRO A 2 -8.27 -18.78 -11.70
N GLY A 3 -8.86 -18.53 -10.53
CA GLY A 3 -8.46 -17.42 -9.65
C GLY A 3 -7.26 -17.86 -8.83
N TYR A 4 -6.13 -17.20 -9.05
CA TYR A 4 -4.85 -17.46 -8.40
C TYR A 4 -4.97 -17.57 -6.87
N ILE A 5 -4.74 -18.78 -6.32
CA ILE A 5 -4.48 -18.97 -4.89
C ILE A 5 -3.06 -19.49 -4.76
N ALA A 6 -2.13 -18.57 -4.51
CA ALA A 6 -0.79 -18.87 -4.02
C ALA A 6 -0.74 -18.47 -2.53
N LYS A 7 -1.23 -19.36 -1.66
CA LYS A 7 -1.02 -19.32 -0.22
C LYS A 7 -0.40 -20.65 0.15
N GLU A 8 0.81 -20.68 0.73
CA GLU A 8 1.16 -21.68 1.77
C GLU A 8 2.59 -21.67 2.34
N LYS A 9 3.55 -20.81 1.91
CA LYS A 9 4.93 -20.91 2.44
C LYS A 9 5.53 -19.66 3.12
N GLY A 10 4.70 -18.76 3.66
CA GLY A 10 5.18 -17.54 4.33
C GLY A 10 4.68 -17.30 5.75
N LEU A 11 3.97 -18.25 6.39
CA LEU A 11 3.07 -17.98 7.52
C LEU A 11 3.71 -17.39 8.80
N VAL A 12 5.04 -17.38 8.92
CA VAL A 12 5.74 -16.69 10.02
C VAL A 12 6.13 -15.24 9.66
N GLN A 13 6.22 -14.91 8.37
CA GLN A 13 6.42 -13.55 7.83
C GLN A 13 5.09 -12.86 7.47
N ILE A 14 4.01 -13.64 7.32
CA ILE A 14 2.65 -13.20 6.96
C ILE A 14 1.98 -12.38 8.08
N SER A 15 2.44 -12.50 9.32
CA SER A 15 1.91 -11.73 10.47
C SER A 15 2.03 -10.21 10.27
N ASP A 16 3.03 -9.73 9.52
CA ASP A 16 3.24 -8.30 9.28
C ASP A 16 2.56 -7.80 8.00
N HIS A 17 2.56 -8.58 6.92
CA HIS A 17 2.02 -8.11 5.63
C HIS A 17 0.51 -7.90 5.63
N GLY A 18 -0.26 -8.71 6.37
CA GLY A 18 -1.72 -8.53 6.46
C GLY A 18 -2.10 -7.19 7.12
N ALA A 19 -1.52 -6.94 8.30
CA ALA A 19 -1.75 -5.70 9.04
C ALA A 19 -1.22 -4.46 8.30
N ILE A 20 -0.06 -4.58 7.62
CA ILE A 20 0.47 -3.49 6.79
C ILE A 20 -0.43 -3.23 5.59
N ASN A 21 -0.99 -4.27 4.95
CA ASN A 21 -1.92 -4.09 3.83
C ASN A 21 -3.23 -3.43 4.24
N GLU A 22 -3.77 -3.77 5.41
CA GLU A 22 -4.96 -3.08 5.96
C GLU A 22 -4.66 -1.61 6.24
N ALA A 23 -3.53 -1.32 6.89
CA ALA A 23 -3.09 0.04 7.13
C ALA A 23 -2.83 0.84 5.85
N ILE A 24 -2.33 0.19 4.79
CA ILE A 24 -2.19 0.80 3.46
C ILE A 24 -3.55 1.14 2.87
N ASN A 25 -4.52 0.24 2.93
CA ASN A 25 -5.87 0.50 2.42
C ASN A 25 -6.54 1.67 3.16
N GLU A 26 -6.38 1.73 4.48
CA GLU A 26 -6.87 2.83 5.30
C GLU A 26 -6.14 4.14 5.00
N ALA A 27 -4.81 4.11 4.84
CA ALA A 27 -4.02 5.28 4.45
C ALA A 27 -4.44 5.81 3.08
N ILE A 28 -4.67 4.95 2.09
CA ILE A 28 -5.14 5.36 0.75
C ILE A 28 -6.55 5.95 0.83
N SER A 29 -7.48 5.27 1.52
CA SER A 29 -8.89 5.69 1.59
C SER A 29 -9.08 6.97 2.41
N GLY A 30 -8.26 7.17 3.44
CA GLY A 30 -8.31 8.34 4.33
C GLY A 30 -7.53 9.56 3.82
N ASN A 31 -6.73 9.42 2.76
CA ASN A 31 -5.88 10.48 2.24
C ASN A 31 -5.99 10.61 0.71
N PRO A 32 -7.17 10.99 0.18
CA PRO A 32 -7.39 11.06 -1.26
C PRO A 32 -6.49 12.08 -1.97
N ASP A 33 -6.19 13.25 -1.36
CA ASP A 33 -5.38 14.27 -2.02
C ASP A 33 -3.92 13.80 -2.23
N PRO A 34 -3.20 13.27 -1.22
CA PRO A 34 -1.87 12.69 -1.44
C PRO A 34 -1.85 11.51 -2.42
N VAL A 35 -2.92 10.71 -2.47
CA VAL A 35 -3.06 9.63 -3.46
C VAL A 35 -3.15 10.24 -4.87
N ALA A 36 -4.02 11.22 -5.08
CA ALA A 36 -4.16 11.90 -6.37
C ALA A 36 -2.86 12.59 -6.79
N GLU A 37 -2.16 13.26 -5.86
CA GLU A 37 -0.86 13.86 -6.11
C GLU A 37 0.17 12.83 -6.59
N TYR A 38 0.28 11.68 -5.92
CA TYR A 38 1.19 10.60 -6.33
C TYR A 38 0.84 10.06 -7.71
N LEU A 39 -0.44 9.77 -7.96
CA LEU A 39 -0.92 9.30 -9.26
C LEU A 39 -0.68 10.32 -10.38
N GLY A 40 -0.74 11.62 -10.05
CA GLY A 40 -0.37 12.74 -10.92
C GLY A 40 1.13 12.94 -11.13
N GLY A 41 1.98 12.08 -10.58
CA GLY A 41 3.44 12.09 -10.78
C GLY A 41 4.24 12.79 -9.67
N LYS A 42 3.59 13.27 -8.60
CA LYS A 42 4.29 13.89 -7.47
C LYS A 42 4.76 12.82 -6.49
N GLU A 43 5.90 12.21 -6.80
CA GLU A 43 6.47 11.09 -6.00
C GLU A 43 6.65 11.42 -4.51
N GLN A 44 6.85 12.69 -4.14
CA GLN A 44 7.01 13.09 -2.74
C GLN A 44 5.78 12.78 -1.86
N ALA A 45 4.57 12.75 -2.46
CA ALA A 45 3.33 12.45 -1.76
C ALA A 45 3.34 11.05 -1.11
N ILE A 46 4.14 10.12 -1.64
CA ILE A 46 4.25 8.78 -1.05
C ILE A 46 4.88 8.79 0.34
N ARG A 47 5.81 9.71 0.62
CA ARG A 47 6.47 9.80 1.93
C ARG A 47 5.46 10.15 3.03
N PHE A 48 4.48 11.00 2.70
CA PHE A 48 3.38 11.32 3.60
C PHE A 48 2.52 10.08 3.87
N LEU A 49 2.15 9.35 2.82
CA LEU A 49 1.32 8.14 2.94
C LEU A 49 2.04 7.02 3.73
N VAL A 50 3.34 6.85 3.56
CA VAL A 50 4.16 5.95 4.41
C VAL A 50 4.07 6.36 5.88
N GLY A 51 4.14 7.66 6.17
CA GLY A 51 3.94 8.18 7.53
C GLY A 51 2.55 7.85 8.09
N GLN A 52 1.50 7.89 7.27
CA GLN A 52 0.15 7.48 7.69
C GLN A 52 0.08 5.98 8.00
N VAL A 53 0.69 5.13 7.17
CA VAL A 53 0.76 3.68 7.42
C VAL A 53 1.49 3.39 8.73
N MET A 54 2.62 4.05 8.98
CA MET A 54 3.35 3.93 10.24
C MET A 54 2.50 4.39 11.44
N LYS A 55 1.72 5.46 11.28
CA LYS A 55 0.83 5.97 12.33
C LYS A 55 -0.30 4.98 12.65
N ILE A 56 -0.97 4.44 11.63
CA ILE A 56 -2.07 3.46 11.77
C ILE A 56 -1.57 2.19 12.46
N THR A 57 -0.39 1.70 12.04
CA THR A 57 0.25 0.53 12.66
C THR A 57 0.93 0.85 14.00
N ARG A 58 0.88 2.09 14.49
CA ARG A 58 1.53 2.56 15.73
C ARG A 58 3.04 2.27 15.76
N GLY A 59 3.71 2.40 14.61
CA GLY A 59 5.14 2.17 14.45
C GLY A 59 5.53 0.71 14.25
N ASN A 60 4.57 -0.22 14.21
CA ASN A 60 4.87 -1.64 13.96
C ASN A 60 5.22 -1.92 12.49
N ALA A 61 4.79 -1.08 11.55
CA ALA A 61 5.20 -1.22 10.16
C ALA A 61 6.66 -0.79 9.94
N ASN A 62 7.42 -1.60 9.22
CA ASN A 62 8.70 -1.20 8.68
C ASN A 62 8.50 -0.15 7.56
N PRO A 63 9.17 1.01 7.59
CA PRO A 63 8.98 2.07 6.60
C PRO A 63 9.37 1.67 5.17
N GLN A 64 10.38 0.81 5.03
CA GLN A 64 10.84 0.31 3.73
C GLN A 64 9.78 -0.59 3.10
N VAL A 65 9.27 -1.55 3.87
CA VAL A 65 8.21 -2.48 3.45
C VAL A 65 6.90 -1.73 3.17
N ALA A 66 6.53 -0.79 4.04
CA ALA A 66 5.33 0.04 3.84
C ALA A 66 5.42 0.86 2.55
N ASN A 67 6.59 1.44 2.25
CA ASN A 67 6.81 2.19 1.01
C ASN A 67 6.70 1.30 -0.23
N GLU A 68 7.31 0.10 -0.22
CA GLU A 68 7.26 -0.84 -1.35
C GLU A 68 5.83 -1.29 -1.66
N LEU A 69 5.10 -1.76 -0.64
CA LEU A 69 3.72 -2.23 -0.80
C LEU A 69 2.76 -1.10 -1.19
N LEU A 70 2.98 0.11 -0.67
CA LEU A 70 2.18 1.27 -1.02
C LEU A 70 2.41 1.70 -2.48
N LYS A 71 3.66 1.67 -2.97
CA LYS A 71 3.98 1.91 -4.39
C LYS A 71 3.25 0.92 -5.28
N GLU A 72 3.40 -0.37 -5.00
CA GLU A 72 2.77 -1.45 -5.76
C GLU A 72 1.25 -1.25 -5.84
N LYS A 73 0.61 -0.90 -4.72
CA LYS A 73 -0.83 -0.67 -4.66
C LYS A 73 -1.27 0.56 -5.47
N LEU A 74 -0.55 1.67 -5.37
CA LEU A 74 -0.85 2.90 -6.10
C LEU A 74 -0.60 2.77 -7.60
N GLU A 75 0.48 2.09 -8.00
CA GLU A 75 0.76 1.79 -9.41
C GLU A 75 -0.32 0.87 -10.01
N SER A 76 -0.74 -0.15 -9.27
CA SER A 76 -1.85 -1.02 -9.68
C SER A 76 -3.15 -0.23 -9.90
N LEU A 77 -3.45 0.76 -9.04
CA LEU A 77 -4.59 1.66 -9.22
C LEU A 77 -4.45 2.51 -10.49
N LYS A 78 -3.26 3.09 -10.73
CA LYS A 78 -2.97 3.88 -11.94
C LYS A 78 -3.22 3.08 -13.22
N TYR A 79 -2.66 1.87 -13.32
CA TYR A 79 -2.82 1.02 -14.50
C TYR A 79 -4.26 0.54 -14.72
N SER A 80 -5.03 0.39 -13.64
CA SER A 80 -6.46 0.03 -13.73
C SER A 80 -7.30 1.19 -14.29
N HIS A 81 -6.91 2.44 -14.02
CA HIS A 81 -7.56 3.64 -14.53
C HIS A 81 -7.14 4.00 -15.97
N GLU A 82 -5.92 3.69 -16.39
CA GLU A 82 -5.42 3.98 -17.75
C GLU A 82 -5.90 2.99 -18.83
N ARG A 83 -6.43 1.82 -18.44
CA ARG A 83 -6.93 0.78 -19.36
C ARG A 83 -8.45 0.79 -19.57
N GLN A 84 -9.15 1.81 -19.05
CA GLN A 84 -10.58 2.05 -19.28
C GLN A 84 -10.75 3.31 -20.13
#